data_AF-A0A958MAS0-F1
#
_entry.id   AF-A0A958MAS0-F1
#
_cell.length_a   1.000
_cell.length_b   1.000
_cell.length_c   1.000
_cell.angle_alpha   90.00
_cell.angle_beta   90.00
_cell.angle_gamma   90.00
#
_symmetry.space_group_name_H-M   'P 1'
#
loop_
_entity.id
_entity.type
_entity.pdbx_description
1 polymer ?
#
loop_
_entity_poly.entity_id
_entity_poly.type
_entity_poly.pdbx_seq_one_letter_code
_entity_poly.pdbx_strand_id
1 'polypeptide(L)'
;MRKVIYYRSTFQMLTIGIALLLIFSTPLFAQEGDPVKGKTLFNSNCASCHNLDRKMTGPPLRGVGNKYEREWIYSWVANSSAVVKSGDKQAVAIFNEYK
;
A
#
# COMPACT_ATOMS: atom_id res chain seq x y z
N MET A 1 -21.38 -39.78 45.56
CA MET A 1 -20.75 -39.52 44.24
C MET A 1 -20.89 -38.03 43.90
N ARG A 2 -19.85 -37.20 44.11
CA ARG A 2 -19.88 -35.75 43.82
C ARG A 2 -19.57 -35.54 42.34
N LYS A 3 -20.58 -35.22 41.52
CA LYS A 3 -20.36 -34.90 40.11
C LYS A 3 -19.60 -33.57 40.00
N VAL A 4 -18.48 -33.63 39.30
CA VAL A 4 -17.46 -32.59 39.19
C VAL A 4 -17.99 -31.45 38.32
N ILE A 5 -18.52 -30.40 38.98
CA ILE A 5 -19.06 -29.17 38.33
C ILE A 5 -17.96 -28.44 37.52
N TYR A 6 -16.69 -28.70 37.80
CA TYR A 6 -15.54 -28.06 37.15
C TYR A 6 -15.39 -28.38 35.65
N TYR A 7 -15.82 -29.57 35.18
CA TYR A 7 -15.68 -29.96 33.76
C TYR A 7 -16.54 -29.11 32.82
N ARG A 8 -17.71 -28.64 33.28
CA ARG A 8 -18.63 -27.81 32.48
C ARG A 8 -18.13 -26.36 32.34
N SER A 9 -17.40 -25.86 33.34
CA SER A 9 -16.89 -24.48 33.38
C SER A 9 -15.63 -24.30 32.52
N THR A 10 -14.69 -25.26 32.58
CA THR A 10 -13.47 -25.23 31.75
C THR A 10 -13.79 -25.41 30.27
N PHE A 11 -14.74 -26.29 29.93
CA PHE A 11 -15.22 -26.47 28.55
C PHE A 11 -15.88 -25.18 28.01
N GLN A 12 -16.67 -24.50 28.83
CA GLN A 12 -17.34 -23.25 28.45
C GLN A 12 -16.33 -22.10 28.22
N MET A 13 -15.32 -21.98 29.08
CA MET A 13 -14.20 -21.05 28.89
C MET A 13 -13.43 -21.33 27.59
N LEU A 14 -13.19 -22.61 27.28
CA LEU A 14 -12.48 -23.02 26.06
C LEU A 14 -13.29 -22.67 24.79
N THR A 15 -14.61 -22.92 24.82
CA THR A 15 -15.50 -22.59 23.69
C THR A 15 -15.61 -21.08 23.45
N ILE A 16 -15.64 -20.27 24.52
CA ILE A 16 -15.66 -18.80 24.43
C ILE A 16 -14.32 -18.28 23.89
N GLY A 17 -13.20 -18.87 24.34
CA GLY A 17 -11.87 -18.52 23.84
C GLY A 17 -11.69 -18.81 22.35
N ILE A 18 -12.15 -19.98 21.88
CA ILE A 18 -12.11 -20.34 20.45
C ILE A 18 -13.04 -19.44 19.63
N ALA A 19 -14.24 -19.14 20.14
CA ALA A 19 -15.17 -18.22 19.48
C ALA A 19 -14.59 -16.80 19.35
N LEU A 20 -13.92 -16.28 20.38
CA LEU A 20 -13.23 -14.99 20.34
C LEU A 20 -12.07 -14.97 19.34
N LEU A 21 -11.32 -16.06 19.22
CA LEU A 21 -10.20 -16.18 18.28
C LEU A 21 -10.67 -16.16 16.82
N LEU A 22 -11.84 -16.76 16.55
CA LEU A 22 -12.46 -16.76 15.22
C LEU A 22 -13.03 -15.39 14.84
N ILE A 23 -13.50 -14.59 15.80
CA ILE A 23 -14.00 -13.21 15.53
C ILE A 23 -12.86 -12.27 15.12
N PHE A 24 -11.63 -12.51 15.60
CA PHE A 24 -10.44 -11.74 15.23
C PHE A 24 -9.82 -12.17 13.88
N SER A 25 -10.38 -13.20 13.24
CA SER A 25 -9.92 -13.71 11.96
C SER A 25 -10.61 -12.98 10.80
N THR A 26 -10.55 -11.65 10.76
CA THR A 26 -10.98 -10.94 9.55
C THR A 26 -9.98 -11.22 8.42
N PRO A 27 -10.45 -11.51 7.20
CA PRO A 27 -9.56 -11.62 6.05
C PRO A 27 -8.86 -10.28 5.84
N LEU A 28 -7.52 -10.32 5.80
CA LEU A 28 -6.67 -9.20 5.44
C LEU A 28 -6.82 -8.93 3.93
N PHE A 29 -7.97 -8.42 3.52
CA PHE A 29 -8.13 -7.91 2.16
C PHE A 29 -7.30 -6.64 2.05
N ALA A 30 -6.38 -6.61 1.08
CA ALA A 30 -5.70 -5.37 0.71
C ALA A 30 -6.77 -4.34 0.36
N GLN A 31 -6.81 -3.23 1.10
CA GLN A 31 -7.79 -2.19 0.86
C GLN A 31 -7.53 -1.61 -0.54
N GLU A 32 -8.55 -1.63 -1.40
CA GLU A 32 -8.44 -1.02 -2.72
C GLU A 32 -8.08 0.47 -2.57
N GLY A 33 -7.26 0.98 -3.50
CA GLY A 33 -6.87 2.38 -3.50
C GLY A 33 -8.08 3.28 -3.70
N ASP A 34 -8.23 4.30 -2.86
CA ASP A 34 -9.29 5.31 -2.97
C ASP A 34 -8.85 6.43 -3.93
N PRO A 35 -9.46 6.56 -5.12
CA PRO A 35 -9.05 7.55 -6.11
C PRO A 35 -9.28 9.00 -5.65
N VAL A 36 -10.28 9.23 -4.78
CA VAL A 36 -10.58 10.58 -4.25
C VAL A 36 -9.49 11.00 -3.28
N LYS A 37 -9.09 10.11 -2.35
CA LYS A 37 -7.93 10.36 -1.48
C LYS A 37 -6.64 10.50 -2.28
N GLY A 38 -6.44 9.66 -3.30
CA GLY A 38 -5.30 9.75 -4.20
C GLY A 38 -5.20 11.12 -4.89
N LYS A 39 -6.32 11.66 -5.39
CA LYS A 39 -6.38 13.00 -5.98
C LYS A 39 -5.99 14.08 -4.96
N THR A 40 -6.48 13.99 -3.72
CA THR A 40 -6.12 14.94 -2.66
C THR A 40 -4.62 14.91 -2.39
N LEU A 41 -4.03 13.72 -2.20
CA LEU A 41 -2.59 13.56 -1.98
C LEU A 41 -1.76 14.10 -3.15
N PHE A 42 -2.17 13.82 -4.39
CA PHE A 42 -1.51 14.32 -5.58
C PHE A 42 -1.48 15.85 -5.64
N ASN A 43 -2.62 16.48 -5.37
CA ASN A 43 -2.74 17.94 -5.38
C ASN A 43 -1.88 18.59 -4.30
N SER A 44 -1.75 17.96 -3.13
CA SER A 44 -0.95 18.50 -2.02
C SER A 44 0.55 18.32 -2.20
N ASN A 45 1.00 17.22 -2.83
CA ASN A 45 2.43 16.83 -2.79
C ASN A 45 3.11 16.76 -4.16
N CYS A 46 2.35 16.62 -5.26
CA CYS A 46 2.89 16.31 -6.57
C CYS A 46 2.57 17.39 -7.62
N ALA A 47 1.43 18.06 -7.49
CA ALA A 47 0.90 18.98 -8.50
C ALA A 47 1.73 20.25 -8.73
N SER A 48 2.67 20.57 -7.83
CA SER A 48 3.65 21.65 -8.04
C SER A 48 4.65 21.33 -9.16
N CYS A 49 4.96 20.05 -9.36
CA CYS A 49 5.98 19.61 -10.31
C CYS A 49 5.40 18.77 -11.45
N HIS A 50 4.30 18.05 -11.23
CA HIS A 50 3.68 17.17 -12.22
C HIS A 50 2.28 17.60 -12.63
N ASN A 51 1.98 17.44 -13.91
CA ASN A 51 0.62 17.51 -14.44
C ASN A 51 0.23 16.14 -15.00
N LEU A 52 -1.04 15.93 -15.32
CA LEU A 52 -1.49 14.70 -15.96
C LEU A 52 -1.18 14.70 -17.46
N ASP A 53 -1.33 15.83 -18.14
CA ASP A 53 -1.40 15.88 -19.61
C ASP A 53 -0.32 16.73 -20.28
N ARG A 54 0.40 17.55 -19.50
CA ARG A 54 1.46 18.43 -20.02
C ARG A 54 2.76 18.28 -19.24
N LYS A 55 3.87 18.57 -19.89
CA LYS A 55 5.19 18.66 -19.23
C LYS A 55 5.23 19.91 -18.34
N MET A 56 5.82 19.78 -17.16
CA MET A 56 6.18 20.89 -16.26
C MET A 56 7.63 20.67 -15.81
N THR A 57 7.95 20.88 -14.53
CA THR A 57 9.23 20.45 -13.95
C THR A 57 9.42 18.94 -14.12
N GLY A 58 8.36 18.14 -13.90
CA GLY A 58 8.32 16.72 -14.15
C GLY A 58 7.52 16.33 -15.41
N PRO A 59 7.60 15.05 -15.83
CA PRO A 59 6.80 14.51 -16.94
C PRO A 59 5.30 14.51 -16.64
N PRO A 60 4.45 14.47 -17.69
CA PRO A 60 3.04 14.17 -17.53
C PRO A 60 2.82 12.75 -16.98
N LEU A 61 1.86 12.59 -16.06
CA LEU A 61 1.63 11.34 -15.34
C LEU A 61 0.36 10.57 -15.76
N ARG A 62 -0.40 11.05 -16.75
CA ARG A 62 -1.54 10.27 -17.25
C ARG A 62 -1.08 8.91 -17.77
N GLY A 63 -1.74 7.86 -17.29
CA GLY A 63 -1.43 6.48 -17.68
C GLY A 63 -0.15 5.91 -17.08
N VAL A 64 0.51 6.59 -16.14
CA VAL A 64 1.77 6.11 -15.53
C VAL A 64 1.61 4.71 -14.90
N GLY A 65 0.46 4.42 -14.30
CA GLY A 65 0.16 3.11 -13.71
C GLY A 65 0.02 1.96 -14.72
N ASN A 66 -0.10 2.25 -16.02
CA ASN A 66 -0.09 1.25 -17.08
C ASN A 66 1.32 1.10 -17.70
N LYS A 67 2.22 2.06 -17.45
CA LYS A 67 3.56 2.09 -18.04
C LYS A 67 4.59 1.37 -17.18
N TYR A 68 4.42 1.40 -15.86
CA TYR A 68 5.35 0.80 -14.91
C TYR A 68 4.62 -0.09 -13.91
N GLU A 69 5.31 -1.12 -13.44
CA GLU A 69 4.83 -1.97 -12.35
C GLU A 69 4.62 -1.15 -11.08
N ARG A 70 3.58 -1.50 -10.33
CA ARG A 70 3.16 -0.77 -9.12
C ARG A 70 4.28 -0.68 -8.10
N GLU A 71 4.98 -1.79 -7.89
CA GLU A 71 6.07 -1.92 -6.93
C GLU A 71 7.26 -1.03 -7.32
N TRP A 72 7.51 -0.89 -8.62
CA TRP A 72 8.54 0.02 -9.14
C TRP A 72 8.13 1.48 -8.93
N ILE A 73 6.88 1.84 -9.20
CA ILE A 73 6.37 3.20 -8.93
C ILE A 73 6.50 3.53 -7.44
N TYR A 74 6.19 2.59 -6.55
CA TYR A 74 6.30 2.81 -5.10
C TYR A 74 7.76 3.04 -4.66
N SER A 75 8.70 2.23 -5.13
CA SER A 75 10.12 2.45 -4.80
C SER A 75 10.65 3.77 -5.38
N TRP A 76 10.24 4.11 -6.61
CA TRP A 76 10.61 5.37 -7.27
C TRP A 76 10.09 6.60 -6.53
N VAL A 77 8.80 6.61 -6.16
CA VAL A 77 8.18 7.73 -5.45
C VAL A 77 8.75 7.86 -4.03
N ALA A 78 9.05 6.74 -3.37
CA ALA A 78 9.62 6.75 -2.02
C ALA A 78 11.06 7.28 -1.98
N ASN A 79 11.91 6.84 -2.92
CA ASN A 79 13.31 7.28 -2.98
C ASN A 79 13.92 7.08 -4.38
N SER A 80 13.59 7.97 -5.31
CA SER A 80 14.10 7.93 -6.69
C SER A 80 15.63 7.91 -6.76
N SER A 81 16.31 8.64 -5.86
CA SER A 81 17.77 8.67 -5.80
C SER A 81 18.38 7.30 -5.52
N ALA A 82 17.76 6.49 -4.66
CA ALA A 82 18.23 5.12 -4.40
C ALA A 82 18.05 4.21 -5.62
N VAL A 83 16.91 4.34 -6.33
CA VAL A 83 16.63 3.57 -7.55
C VAL A 83 17.58 3.96 -8.69
N VAL A 84 17.91 5.25 -8.82
CA VAL A 84 18.94 5.70 -9.79
C VAL A 84 20.31 5.14 -9.41
N LYS A 85 20.69 5.21 -8.13
CA LYS A 85 21.99 4.72 -7.64
C LYS A 85 22.16 3.20 -7.75
N SER A 86 21.07 2.43 -7.73
CA SER A 86 21.15 0.98 -7.96
C SER A 86 21.50 0.62 -9.41
N GLY A 87 21.47 1.59 -10.33
CA GLY A 87 21.78 1.39 -11.74
C GLY A 87 20.59 0.90 -12.57
N ASP A 88 19.36 1.01 -12.07
CA ASP A 88 18.16 0.74 -12.86
C ASP A 88 18.15 1.64 -14.11
N LYS A 89 18.15 1.00 -15.28
CA LYS A 89 18.31 1.69 -16.57
C LYS A 89 17.17 2.67 -16.84
N GLN A 90 15.95 2.34 -16.42
CA GLN A 90 14.77 3.18 -16.65
C GLN A 90 14.82 4.40 -15.73
N ALA A 91 15.11 4.19 -14.44
CA ALA A 91 15.34 5.23 -13.45
C ALA A 91 16.43 6.22 -13.90
N VAL A 92 17.58 5.71 -14.34
CA VAL A 92 18.70 6.53 -14.82
C VAL A 92 18.30 7.34 -16.07
N ALA A 93 17.59 6.73 -17.01
CA ALA A 93 17.12 7.43 -18.21
C ALA A 93 16.16 8.58 -17.85
N ILE A 94 15.16 8.32 -17.01
CA ILE A 94 14.19 9.33 -16.55
C ILE A 94 14.91 10.44 -15.79
N PHE A 95 15.81 10.10 -14.86
CA PHE A 95 16.55 11.10 -14.09
C PHE A 95 17.38 12.02 -15.00
N ASN A 96 18.07 11.46 -16.00
CA ASN A 96 18.87 12.27 -16.93
C ASN A 96 18.02 13.18 -17.83
N GLU A 97 16.78 12.80 -18.12
CA GLU A 97 15.85 13.61 -18.94
C GLU A 97 15.21 14.78 -18.16
N TYR A 98 15.07 14.67 -16.84
CA TYR A 98 14.33 15.63 -16.00
C TYR A 98 15.13 16.22 -14.82
N LYS A 99 16.45 16.01 -14.76
CA LYS A 99 17.33 16.65 -13.76
C LYS A 99 17.54 18.14 -14.00
#